data_AF-A0A7C7CNT3-F1
#
_entry.id   AF-A0A7C7CNT3-F1
#
_cell.length_a   1.000
_cell.length_b   1.000
_cell.length_c   1.000
_cell.angle_alpha   90.00
_cell.angle_beta   90.00
_cell.angle_gamma   90.00
#
_symmetry.space_group_name_H-M   'P 1'
#
loop_
_entity.id
_entity.type
_entity.pdbx_description
1 polymer ?
#
loop_
_entity_poly.entity_id
_entity_poly.type
_entity_poly.pdbx_seq_one_letter_code
_entity_poly.pdbx_strand_id
1 'polypeptide(L)'
;MITPFQAMKKAFIIFMLPLLIGVGNAFSQIQTEKQLALQYYQAQEYDKAVVLYSQLFNKSNLSYYYNYYLNCLLKLNEHKTAEKLVKKQIKKNPKTQNFIVDLGYVYANAGEAEKSKQQYDRAVKEVSGERSTIIGLANAFLAKNVTDYAISTYLKGRKALRGSYLFHLELANVYSRAGKFNLMIQEYLDLLLAEPSYLRQVQNILQYRVFEDPGNKNAEKLNNLLLIRIQKHPGKHVFSEMLIWYYLQKKNFESAFTFARALDKRLKEDGKRIMDLAKLSSTSAYYDVAIACYKYVCEKGKGSPYYINSRIEMMDVINTKITTSSYTQQNLLDLEKNYLLTIEELGKTSRTIPLLRGQAHLKAFYLHNTDEAISILEETILMPRIKPKDKAACKIELADILLLVGDVWEASLYYSQVEKAFKHDPIGHAAKFKNARLYFYKGEFKWSQAQLDVLKASTSKLIANDAMELSLLISDNTALDTTTEALLTYAAADLLSFQNKDSTAIEKLDSVLLTFPGHSLTDEIYYRKSEIYLKGRNYEKAAAQLQLIIANHLGDILGDNALFRLAFMNEMHFKDKEKAMELYQELMVTFPGSLYVVEARKRFRMLRGDKIN
;
A
#
# COMPACT_ATOMS: atom_id res chain seq x y z
N MET A 1 53.56 -19.46 38.15
CA MET A 1 54.32 -20.23 39.17
C MET A 1 53.85 -19.71 40.52
N ILE A 2 53.33 -20.44 41.52
CA ILE A 2 53.13 -21.86 41.81
C ILE A 2 51.97 -21.91 42.85
N THR A 3 51.03 -22.85 42.69
CA THR A 3 50.03 -23.32 43.69
C THR A 3 50.67 -24.17 44.78
N PRO A 4 50.01 -24.45 45.91
CA PRO A 4 49.50 -25.84 46.11
C PRO A 4 48.17 -25.88 46.88
N PHE A 5 47.14 -26.66 46.54
CA PHE A 5 46.94 -28.12 46.39
C PHE A 5 46.78 -28.92 47.71
N GLN A 6 45.51 -29.27 47.99
CA GLN A 6 44.92 -30.48 48.60
C GLN A 6 45.44 -31.06 49.93
N ALA A 7 44.49 -31.33 50.84
CA ALA A 7 44.51 -32.52 51.68
C ALA A 7 43.09 -33.02 51.98
N MET A 8 42.97 -34.35 52.00
CA MET A 8 41.76 -35.16 51.89
C MET A 8 41.47 -35.85 53.24
N LYS A 9 40.20 -36.18 53.45
CA LYS A 9 39.67 -37.41 54.10
C LYS A 9 39.49 -37.50 55.63
N LYS A 10 38.21 -37.76 55.97
CA LYS A 10 37.67 -38.81 56.88
C LYS A 10 37.86 -38.55 58.38
N ALA A 11 36.93 -38.82 59.30
CA ALA A 11 35.58 -39.37 59.32
C ALA A 11 35.08 -39.22 60.78
N PHE A 12 33.78 -39.12 61.06
CA PHE A 12 33.14 -39.74 62.25
C PHE A 12 31.59 -39.66 62.09
N ILE A 13 30.93 -40.81 61.80
CA ILE A 13 29.93 -41.53 62.64
C ILE A 13 28.53 -40.87 62.66
N ILE A 14 27.51 -41.39 61.94
CA ILE A 14 26.51 -42.45 62.34
C ILE A 14 25.58 -41.89 63.46
N PHE A 15 24.24 -41.87 63.45
CA PHE A 15 23.15 -42.62 62.80
C PHE A 15 21.85 -41.81 63.01
N MET A 16 20.91 -41.79 62.05
CA MET A 16 19.44 -41.84 62.21
C MET A 16 18.73 -41.22 61.00
N LEU A 17 18.37 -42.08 60.05
CA LEU A 17 17.20 -41.90 59.19
C LEU A 17 15.97 -42.31 60.02
N PRO A 18 14.74 -41.78 59.77
CA PRO A 18 14.07 -42.15 58.54
C PRO A 18 13.25 -41.04 57.84
N LEU A 19 13.05 -41.27 56.54
CA LEU A 19 11.87 -40.90 55.76
C LEU A 19 11.47 -39.42 55.70
N LEU A 20 11.83 -38.78 54.59
CA LEU A 20 10.88 -37.94 53.84
C LEU A 20 11.15 -38.12 52.36
N ILE A 21 10.34 -39.00 51.76
CA ILE A 21 10.17 -39.16 50.32
C ILE A 21 9.60 -37.83 49.82
N GLY A 22 10.46 -36.94 49.37
CA GLY A 22 10.09 -35.81 48.54
C GLY A 22 9.62 -36.35 47.20
N VAL A 23 8.30 -36.54 47.09
CA VAL A 23 7.58 -36.80 45.85
C VAL A 23 7.95 -35.68 44.88
N GLY A 24 8.81 -35.99 43.92
CA GLY A 24 8.87 -35.23 42.69
C GLY A 24 7.50 -35.31 42.03
N ASN A 25 6.69 -34.27 42.20
CA ASN A 25 5.61 -33.99 41.28
C ASN A 25 6.26 -33.60 39.95
N ALA A 26 6.71 -34.62 39.21
CA ALA A 26 6.69 -34.55 37.77
C ALA A 26 5.23 -34.24 37.43
N PHE A 27 4.97 -32.98 37.05
CA PHE A 27 3.81 -32.67 36.22
C PHE A 27 3.98 -33.47 34.93
N SER A 28 3.57 -34.75 34.96
CA SER A 28 3.09 -35.41 33.77
C SER A 28 2.02 -34.47 33.22
N GLN A 29 2.28 -33.89 32.05
CA GLN A 29 1.21 -33.26 31.29
C GLN A 29 0.15 -34.33 31.13
N ILE A 30 -0.96 -34.25 31.88
CA ILE A 30 -2.15 -35.04 31.62
C ILE A 30 -2.67 -34.54 30.28
N GLN A 31 -2.09 -35.08 29.21
CA GLN A 31 -2.52 -34.78 27.87
C GLN A 31 -3.87 -35.44 27.72
N THR A 32 -4.92 -34.62 27.66
CA THR A 32 -6.27 -35.13 27.51
C THR A 32 -6.35 -36.02 26.26
N GLU A 33 -7.19 -37.07 26.27
CA GLU A 33 -7.40 -37.96 25.10
C GLU A 33 -7.61 -37.16 23.80
N LYS A 34 -8.23 -35.97 23.92
CA LYS A 34 -8.46 -35.01 22.83
C LYS A 34 -7.17 -34.38 22.29
N GLN A 35 -6.28 -33.91 23.16
CA GLN A 35 -5.00 -33.32 22.77
C GLN A 35 -4.07 -34.37 22.15
N LEU A 36 -4.09 -35.59 22.69
CA LEU A 36 -3.30 -36.70 22.15
C LEU A 36 -3.80 -37.13 20.76
N ALA A 37 -5.12 -37.25 20.58
CA ALA A 37 -5.72 -37.55 19.27
C ALA A 37 -5.39 -36.49 18.21
N LEU A 38 -5.37 -35.20 18.60
CA LEU A 38 -4.97 -34.11 17.71
C LEU A 38 -3.48 -34.18 17.36
N GLN A 39 -2.61 -34.47 18.33
CA GLN A 39 -1.17 -34.63 18.10
C GLN A 39 -0.88 -35.76 17.10
N TYR A 40 -1.46 -36.94 17.30
CA TYR A 40 -1.26 -38.06 16.36
C TYR A 40 -1.78 -37.72 14.95
N TYR A 41 -2.92 -37.02 14.84
CA TYR A 41 -3.44 -36.60 13.55
C TYR A 41 -2.53 -35.58 12.84
N GLN A 42 -1.98 -34.62 13.57
CA GLN A 42 -1.03 -33.64 13.03
C GLN A 42 0.30 -34.28 12.63
N ALA A 43 0.74 -35.31 13.37
CA ALA A 43 1.90 -36.13 13.06
C ALA A 43 1.65 -37.13 11.90
N GLN A 44 0.45 -37.17 11.32
CA GLN A 44 0.02 -38.14 10.30
C GLN A 44 0.05 -39.61 10.76
N GLU A 45 0.10 -39.85 12.08
CA GLU A 45 -0.01 -41.17 12.72
C GLU A 45 -1.49 -41.58 12.78
N TYR A 46 -2.10 -41.79 11.60
CA TYR A 46 -3.53 -42.03 11.46
C TYR A 46 -4.00 -43.34 12.11
N ASP A 47 -3.12 -44.33 12.18
CA ASP A 47 -3.31 -45.64 12.83
C ASP A 47 -3.53 -45.52 14.35
N LYS A 48 -2.84 -44.57 15.00
CA LYS A 48 -3.06 -44.27 16.42
C LYS A 48 -4.23 -43.31 16.61
N ALA A 49 -4.32 -42.29 15.75
CA ALA A 49 -5.38 -41.29 15.82
C ALA A 49 -6.78 -41.91 15.63
N VAL A 50 -6.93 -42.88 14.73
CA VAL A 50 -8.23 -43.52 14.42
C VAL A 50 -8.84 -44.21 15.65
N VAL A 51 -8.02 -44.81 16.52
CA VAL A 51 -8.47 -45.47 17.75
C VAL A 51 -9.05 -44.45 18.71
N LEU A 52 -8.31 -43.37 18.98
CA LEU A 52 -8.73 -42.31 19.90
C LEU A 52 -9.97 -41.56 19.37
N TYR A 53 -10.00 -41.20 18.08
CA TYR A 53 -11.15 -40.52 17.50
C TYR A 53 -12.40 -41.42 17.42
N SER A 54 -12.25 -42.73 17.21
CA SER A 54 -13.36 -43.68 17.31
C SER A 54 -13.96 -43.68 18.72
N GLN A 55 -13.13 -43.76 19.76
CA GLN A 55 -13.58 -43.73 21.16
C GLN A 55 -14.25 -42.40 21.51
N LEU A 56 -13.62 -41.27 21.18
CA LEU A 56 -14.16 -39.93 21.42
C LEU A 56 -15.50 -39.70 20.71
N PHE A 57 -15.62 -40.18 19.47
CA PHE A 57 -16.85 -40.10 18.71
C PHE A 57 -17.95 -40.99 19.32
N ASN A 58 -17.64 -42.22 19.71
CA ASN A 58 -18.61 -43.12 20.32
C ASN A 58 -19.10 -42.62 21.69
N LYS A 59 -18.24 -41.96 22.48
CA LYS A 59 -18.61 -41.36 23.77
C LYS A 59 -19.52 -40.12 23.63
N SER A 60 -19.24 -39.25 22.67
CA SER A 60 -19.86 -37.90 22.61
C SER A 60 -20.82 -37.65 21.44
N ASN A 61 -20.73 -38.44 20.36
CA ASN A 61 -21.42 -38.25 19.08
C ASN A 61 -21.25 -36.86 18.43
N LEU A 62 -20.22 -36.10 18.81
CA LEU A 62 -19.99 -34.75 18.25
C LEU A 62 -19.48 -34.82 16.80
N SER A 63 -20.03 -33.97 15.93
CA SER A 63 -19.66 -33.90 14.50
C SER A 63 -18.19 -33.61 14.25
N TYR A 64 -17.54 -32.88 15.16
CA TYR A 64 -16.11 -32.62 15.10
C TYR A 64 -15.31 -33.94 15.10
N TYR A 65 -15.54 -34.83 16.07
CA TYR A 65 -14.81 -36.12 16.16
C TYR A 65 -15.17 -37.08 15.03
N TYR A 66 -16.41 -37.04 14.54
CA TYR A 66 -16.82 -37.80 13.36
C TYR A 66 -15.94 -37.44 12.14
N ASN A 67 -15.69 -36.16 11.88
CA ASN A 67 -14.92 -35.72 10.72
C ASN A 67 -13.47 -36.23 10.78
N TYR A 68 -12.82 -36.14 11.95
CA TYR A 68 -11.48 -36.67 12.14
C TYR A 68 -11.44 -38.19 12.02
N TYR A 69 -12.41 -38.89 12.64
CA TYR A 69 -12.50 -40.34 12.56
C TYR A 69 -12.65 -40.83 11.12
N LEU A 70 -13.59 -40.24 10.37
CA LEU A 70 -13.79 -40.55 8.95
C LEU A 70 -12.53 -40.26 8.12
N ASN A 71 -11.86 -39.14 8.36
CA ASN A 71 -10.63 -38.81 7.63
C ASN A 71 -9.52 -39.83 7.90
N CYS A 72 -9.28 -40.22 9.16
CA CYS A 72 -8.30 -41.25 9.49
C CYS A 72 -8.61 -42.57 8.78
N LEU A 73 -9.86 -43.02 8.79
CA LEU A 73 -10.27 -44.24 8.09
C LEU A 73 -9.96 -44.16 6.58
N LEU A 74 -10.20 -43.01 5.95
CA LEU A 74 -9.90 -42.81 4.54
C LEU A 74 -8.39 -42.78 4.26
N LYS A 75 -7.59 -42.16 5.14
CA LYS A 75 -6.12 -42.13 5.03
C LYS A 75 -5.47 -43.49 5.21
N LEU A 76 -6.11 -44.37 5.98
CA LEU A 76 -5.71 -45.76 6.17
C LEU A 76 -6.28 -46.72 5.11
N ASN A 77 -7.02 -46.20 4.11
CA ASN A 77 -7.73 -47.00 3.10
C ASN A 77 -8.75 -48.00 3.68
N GLU A 78 -9.26 -47.73 4.88
CA GLU A 78 -10.27 -48.54 5.59
C GLU A 78 -11.69 -48.25 5.09
N HIS A 79 -11.90 -48.36 3.77
CA HIS A 79 -13.12 -47.89 3.09
C HIS A 79 -14.39 -48.61 3.56
N LYS A 80 -14.31 -49.92 3.86
CA LYS A 80 -15.46 -50.70 4.37
C LYS A 80 -15.93 -50.21 5.74
N THR A 81 -14.98 -49.85 6.60
CA THR A 81 -15.27 -49.33 7.95
C THR A 81 -15.83 -47.91 7.85
N ALA A 82 -15.26 -47.08 6.99
CA ALA A 82 -15.77 -45.75 6.68
C ALA A 82 -17.21 -45.81 6.13
N GLU A 83 -17.50 -46.71 5.19
CA GLU A 83 -18.83 -46.89 4.63
C GLU A 83 -19.87 -47.24 5.71
N LYS A 84 -19.54 -48.21 6.59
CA LYS A 84 -20.41 -48.59 7.72
C LYS A 84 -20.66 -47.42 8.66
N LEU A 85 -19.63 -46.65 8.99
CA LEU A 85 -19.72 -45.46 9.83
C LEU A 85 -20.68 -44.43 9.24
N VAL A 86 -20.50 -44.07 7.96
CA VAL A 86 -21.32 -43.05 7.30
C VAL A 86 -22.77 -43.55 7.13
N LYS A 87 -22.98 -44.80 6.72
CA LYS A 87 -24.33 -45.39 6.63
C LYS A 87 -25.07 -45.37 7.97
N LYS A 88 -24.36 -45.57 9.09
CA LYS A 88 -24.93 -45.42 10.43
C LYS A 88 -25.38 -43.98 10.71
N GLN A 89 -24.60 -42.98 10.28
CA GLN A 89 -24.97 -41.57 10.42
C GLN A 89 -26.16 -41.18 9.55
N ILE A 90 -26.23 -41.66 8.31
CA ILE A 90 -27.39 -41.44 7.43
C ILE A 90 -28.66 -42.01 8.08
N LYS A 91 -28.60 -43.22 8.64
CA LYS A 91 -29.75 -43.84 9.32
C LYS A 91 -30.18 -43.06 10.56
N LYS A 92 -29.23 -42.54 11.35
CA LYS A 92 -29.52 -41.75 12.56
C LYS A 92 -30.04 -40.35 12.23
N ASN A 93 -29.58 -39.76 11.13
CA ASN A 93 -29.85 -38.38 10.75
C ASN A 93 -30.39 -38.30 9.31
N PRO A 94 -31.57 -38.87 9.01
CA PRO A 94 -32.06 -39.01 7.64
C PRO A 94 -32.34 -37.68 6.93
N LYS A 95 -32.49 -36.58 7.68
CA LYS A 95 -32.69 -35.23 7.14
C LYS A 95 -31.38 -34.50 6.80
N THR A 96 -30.23 -35.02 7.23
CA THR A 96 -28.92 -34.36 7.07
C THR A 96 -28.19 -34.89 5.83
N GLN A 97 -28.31 -34.15 4.73
CA GLN A 97 -27.78 -34.55 3.42
C GLN A 97 -26.25 -34.58 3.35
N ASN A 98 -25.56 -33.90 4.25
CA ASN A 98 -24.09 -33.88 4.31
C ASN A 98 -23.49 -35.29 4.44
N PHE A 99 -24.18 -36.20 5.15
CA PHE A 99 -23.71 -37.59 5.28
C PHE A 99 -23.85 -38.39 3.97
N ILE A 100 -24.78 -38.02 3.08
CA ILE A 100 -24.87 -38.63 1.75
C ILE A 100 -23.66 -38.21 0.90
N VAL A 101 -23.20 -36.96 1.03
CA VAL A 101 -21.95 -36.49 0.41
C VAL A 101 -20.75 -37.23 0.97
N ASP A 102 -20.66 -37.43 2.29
CA ASP A 102 -19.58 -38.23 2.88
C ASP A 102 -19.55 -39.66 2.32
N LEU A 103 -20.72 -40.29 2.11
CA LEU A 103 -20.79 -41.64 1.55
C LEU A 103 -20.31 -41.68 0.10
N GLY A 104 -20.72 -40.70 -0.71
CA GLY A 104 -20.20 -40.55 -2.07
C GLY A 104 -18.68 -40.32 -2.08
N TYR A 105 -18.16 -39.58 -1.10
CA TYR A 105 -16.72 -39.35 -0.95
C TYR A 105 -15.96 -40.61 -0.53
N VAL A 106 -16.53 -41.44 0.35
CA VAL A 106 -15.97 -42.76 0.69
C VAL A 106 -15.89 -43.64 -0.56
N TYR A 107 -16.96 -43.71 -1.36
CA TYR A 107 -16.96 -44.47 -2.60
C TYR A 107 -15.94 -43.96 -3.63
N ALA A 108 -15.78 -42.63 -3.74
CA ALA A 108 -14.75 -42.05 -4.60
C ALA A 108 -13.33 -42.47 -4.19
N ASN A 109 -13.03 -42.45 -2.87
CA ASN A 109 -11.73 -42.88 -2.36
C ASN A 109 -11.51 -44.39 -2.52
N ALA A 110 -12.56 -45.18 -2.56
CA ALA A 110 -12.51 -46.63 -2.81
C ALA A 110 -12.39 -47.00 -4.30
N GLY A 111 -12.33 -46.03 -5.22
CA GLY A 111 -12.33 -46.26 -6.67
C GLY A 111 -13.70 -46.62 -7.26
N GLU A 112 -14.78 -46.54 -6.47
CA GLU A 112 -16.14 -46.91 -6.89
C GLU A 112 -16.89 -45.70 -7.49
N ALA A 113 -16.42 -45.21 -8.64
CA ALA A 113 -16.89 -43.97 -9.25
C ALA A 113 -18.42 -43.92 -9.49
N GLU A 114 -19.02 -45.00 -9.98
CA GLU A 114 -20.47 -45.06 -10.24
C GLU A 114 -21.31 -44.95 -8.95
N LYS A 115 -20.90 -45.65 -7.88
CA LYS A 115 -21.59 -45.55 -6.58
C LYS A 115 -21.42 -44.16 -5.98
N SER A 116 -20.25 -43.53 -6.14
CA SER A 116 -20.00 -42.15 -5.73
C SER A 116 -20.96 -41.19 -6.42
N LYS A 117 -21.03 -41.26 -7.75
CA LYS A 117 -21.94 -40.46 -8.59
C LYS A 117 -23.39 -40.63 -8.15
N GLN A 118 -23.85 -41.86 -7.95
CA GLN A 118 -25.22 -42.13 -7.49
C GLN A 118 -25.54 -41.44 -6.15
N GLN A 119 -24.62 -41.44 -5.19
CA GLN A 119 -24.86 -40.75 -3.91
C GLN A 119 -24.84 -39.22 -4.07
N TYR A 120 -23.94 -38.67 -4.87
CA TYR A 120 -23.90 -37.23 -5.11
C TYR A 120 -25.14 -36.73 -5.86
N ASP A 121 -25.55 -37.44 -6.91
CA ASP A 121 -26.79 -37.14 -7.64
C ASP A 121 -28.00 -37.23 -6.73
N ARG A 122 -28.05 -38.24 -5.84
CA ARG A 122 -29.10 -38.35 -4.82
C ARG A 122 -29.13 -37.16 -3.87
N ALA A 123 -27.98 -36.75 -3.34
CA ALA A 123 -27.89 -35.61 -2.43
C ALA A 123 -28.39 -34.32 -3.09
N VAL A 124 -27.99 -34.05 -4.34
CA VAL A 124 -28.51 -32.90 -5.11
C VAL A 124 -29.99 -33.09 -5.44
N LYS A 125 -30.45 -34.30 -5.76
CA LYS A 125 -31.87 -34.58 -6.08
C LYS A 125 -32.79 -34.29 -4.90
N GLU A 126 -32.37 -34.63 -3.70
CA GLU A 126 -33.17 -34.52 -2.48
C GLU A 126 -33.06 -33.15 -1.79
N VAL A 127 -32.18 -32.24 -2.24
CA VAL A 127 -32.00 -30.91 -1.62
C VAL A 127 -33.33 -30.17 -1.41
N SER A 128 -33.58 -29.75 -0.16
CA SER A 128 -34.80 -29.01 0.16
C SER A 128 -34.73 -27.59 -0.41
N GLY A 129 -35.89 -26.97 -0.63
CA GLY A 129 -36.00 -25.60 -1.13
C GLY A 129 -35.69 -24.52 -0.07
N GLU A 130 -34.86 -24.81 0.93
CA GLU A 130 -34.48 -23.85 1.97
C GLU A 130 -33.06 -23.33 1.73
N ARG A 131 -32.86 -22.02 1.91
CA ARG A 131 -31.55 -21.39 1.61
C ARG A 131 -30.41 -22.00 2.45
N SER A 132 -30.64 -22.23 3.74
CA SER A 132 -29.64 -22.77 4.67
C SER A 132 -29.21 -24.19 4.29
N THR A 133 -30.14 -25.04 3.86
CA THR A 133 -29.86 -26.44 3.49
C THR A 133 -29.10 -26.52 2.17
N ILE A 134 -29.44 -25.66 1.19
CA ILE A 134 -28.72 -25.53 -0.08
C ILE A 134 -27.26 -25.13 0.18
N ILE A 135 -27.03 -24.11 1.01
CA ILE A 135 -25.67 -23.66 1.39
C ILE A 135 -24.92 -24.77 2.12
N GLY A 136 -25.58 -25.44 3.08
CA GLY A 136 -25.00 -26.55 3.84
C GLY A 136 -24.53 -27.68 2.95
N LEU A 137 -25.37 -28.11 2.00
CA LEU A 137 -25.04 -29.19 1.07
C LEU A 137 -23.89 -28.80 0.11
N ALA A 138 -23.94 -27.59 -0.46
CA ALA A 138 -22.88 -27.12 -1.33
C ALA A 138 -21.54 -26.99 -0.59
N ASN A 139 -21.54 -26.52 0.67
CA ASN A 139 -20.35 -26.47 1.52
C ASN A 139 -19.81 -27.87 1.84
N ALA A 140 -20.68 -28.88 2.02
CA ALA A 140 -20.26 -30.27 2.18
C ALA A 140 -19.48 -30.76 0.96
N PHE A 141 -19.96 -30.47 -0.25
CA PHE A 141 -19.23 -30.78 -1.49
C PHE A 141 -17.90 -30.01 -1.61
N LEU A 142 -17.90 -28.71 -1.28
CA LEU A 142 -16.68 -27.88 -1.32
C LEU A 142 -15.61 -28.35 -0.33
N ALA A 143 -16.00 -28.82 0.86
CA ALA A 143 -15.08 -29.35 1.85
C ALA A 143 -14.34 -30.62 1.36
N LYS A 144 -14.92 -31.33 0.37
CA LYS A 144 -14.32 -32.50 -0.28
C LYS A 144 -13.70 -32.16 -1.64
N ASN A 145 -13.61 -30.88 -1.99
CA ASN A 145 -13.13 -30.37 -3.27
C ASN A 145 -13.95 -30.84 -4.49
N VAL A 146 -15.22 -31.21 -4.28
CA VAL A 146 -16.13 -31.69 -5.32
C VAL A 146 -16.92 -30.49 -5.89
N THR A 147 -16.23 -29.66 -6.65
CA THR A 147 -16.75 -28.34 -7.08
C THR A 147 -17.94 -28.42 -8.03
N ASP A 148 -17.99 -29.39 -8.95
CA ASP A 148 -19.10 -29.51 -9.92
C ASP A 148 -20.45 -29.79 -9.25
N TYR A 149 -20.47 -30.62 -8.20
CA TYR A 149 -21.71 -30.87 -7.45
C TYR A 149 -22.09 -29.72 -6.52
N ALA A 150 -21.12 -28.95 -6.01
CA ALA A 150 -21.42 -27.69 -5.32
C ALA A 150 -22.10 -26.69 -6.27
N ILE A 151 -21.62 -26.56 -7.52
CA ILE A 151 -22.26 -25.74 -8.56
C ILE A 151 -23.68 -26.24 -8.83
N SER A 152 -23.85 -27.55 -9.08
CA SER A 152 -25.15 -28.17 -9.34
C SER A 152 -26.16 -27.92 -8.20
N THR A 153 -25.69 -28.01 -6.95
CA THR A 153 -26.49 -27.72 -5.75
C THR A 153 -27.00 -26.29 -5.74
N TYR A 154 -26.13 -25.30 -5.96
CA TYR A 154 -26.55 -23.90 -6.00
C TYR A 154 -27.47 -23.59 -7.18
N LEU A 155 -27.19 -24.11 -8.38
CA LEU A 155 -28.03 -23.91 -9.56
C LEU A 155 -29.43 -24.52 -9.39
N LYS A 156 -29.51 -25.70 -8.76
CA LYS A 156 -30.79 -26.31 -8.42
C LYS A 156 -31.50 -25.52 -7.32
N GLY A 157 -30.77 -25.10 -6.30
CA GLY A 157 -31.29 -24.25 -5.22
C GLY A 157 -31.89 -22.93 -5.74
N ARG A 158 -31.20 -22.26 -6.67
CA ARG A 158 -31.69 -21.07 -7.39
C ARG A 158 -33.04 -21.32 -8.05
N LYS A 159 -33.23 -22.47 -8.72
CA LYS A 159 -34.51 -22.88 -9.33
C LYS A 159 -35.59 -23.17 -8.26
N ALA A 160 -35.23 -23.88 -7.20
CA ALA A 160 -36.15 -24.26 -6.13
C ALA A 160 -36.69 -23.03 -5.36
N LEU A 161 -35.84 -22.02 -5.14
CA LEU A 161 -36.20 -20.77 -4.47
C LEU A 161 -36.97 -19.77 -5.34
N ARG A 162 -37.21 -20.09 -6.62
CA ARG A 162 -38.00 -19.28 -7.58
C ARG A 162 -37.61 -17.79 -7.58
N GLY A 163 -36.30 -17.51 -7.47
CA GLY A 163 -35.77 -16.16 -7.53
C GLY A 163 -35.69 -15.40 -6.20
N SER A 164 -36.15 -15.95 -5.07
CA SER A 164 -36.01 -15.29 -3.76
C SER A 164 -34.56 -15.14 -3.30
N TYR A 165 -33.68 -16.03 -3.76
CA TYR A 165 -32.23 -15.91 -3.59
C TYR A 165 -31.49 -16.57 -4.75
N LEU A 166 -30.61 -15.82 -5.41
CA LEU A 166 -29.94 -16.25 -6.65
C LEU A 166 -28.54 -16.82 -6.45
N PHE A 167 -27.98 -16.78 -5.23
CA PHE A 167 -26.65 -17.33 -4.91
C PHE A 167 -25.49 -16.78 -5.75
N HIS A 168 -25.55 -15.53 -6.23
CA HIS A 168 -24.52 -14.98 -7.12
C HIS A 168 -23.12 -15.01 -6.48
N LEU A 169 -22.99 -14.61 -5.21
CA LEU A 169 -21.70 -14.59 -4.51
C LEU A 169 -21.16 -16.01 -4.29
N GLU A 170 -22.04 -16.93 -3.89
CA GLU A 170 -21.67 -18.32 -3.65
C GLU A 170 -21.25 -19.02 -4.94
N LEU A 171 -22.03 -18.89 -6.01
CA LEU A 171 -21.69 -19.45 -7.32
C LEU A 171 -20.42 -18.84 -7.88
N ALA A 172 -20.22 -17.53 -7.78
CA ALA A 172 -18.97 -16.90 -8.19
C ALA A 172 -17.77 -17.47 -7.42
N ASN A 173 -17.91 -17.67 -6.11
CA ASN A 173 -16.85 -18.27 -5.29
C ASN A 173 -16.54 -19.71 -5.71
N VAL A 174 -17.56 -20.54 -5.97
CA VAL A 174 -17.34 -21.92 -6.43
C VAL A 174 -16.75 -21.97 -7.84
N TYR A 175 -17.23 -21.13 -8.76
CA TYR A 175 -16.67 -21.03 -10.11
C TYR A 175 -15.19 -20.62 -10.07
N SER A 176 -14.82 -19.69 -9.19
CA SER A 176 -13.43 -19.31 -8.97
C SER A 176 -12.57 -20.50 -8.51
N ARG A 177 -13.04 -21.29 -7.53
CA ARG A 177 -12.33 -22.50 -7.06
C ARG A 177 -12.20 -23.56 -8.17
N ALA A 178 -13.20 -23.65 -9.04
CA ALA A 178 -13.20 -24.57 -10.19
C ALA A 178 -12.40 -24.05 -11.39
N GLY A 179 -11.75 -22.88 -11.31
CA GLY A 179 -11.04 -22.25 -12.43
C GLY A 179 -11.96 -21.73 -13.55
N LYS A 180 -13.28 -21.71 -13.34
CA LYS A 180 -14.30 -21.28 -14.31
C LYS A 180 -14.50 -19.75 -14.25
N PHE A 181 -13.44 -18.98 -14.46
CA PHE A 181 -13.44 -17.51 -14.29
C PHE A 181 -14.47 -16.76 -15.14
N ASN A 182 -14.77 -17.22 -16.35
CA ASN A 182 -15.82 -16.59 -17.18
C ASN A 182 -17.18 -16.62 -16.48
N LEU A 183 -17.56 -17.78 -15.91
CA LEU A 183 -18.82 -17.93 -15.18
C LEU A 183 -18.81 -17.14 -13.87
N MET A 184 -17.68 -17.11 -13.17
CA MET A 184 -17.50 -16.26 -11.98
C MET A 184 -17.78 -14.79 -12.31
N ILE A 185 -17.16 -14.25 -13.36
CA ILE A 185 -17.35 -12.84 -13.74
C ILE A 185 -18.81 -12.59 -14.12
N GLN A 186 -19.44 -13.51 -14.88
CA GLN A 186 -20.85 -13.38 -15.24
C GLN A 186 -21.75 -13.30 -14.00
N GLU A 187 -21.55 -14.14 -12.99
CA GLU A 187 -22.33 -14.11 -11.74
C GLU A 187 -22.18 -12.78 -10.98
N TYR A 188 -20.98 -12.18 -10.97
CA TYR A 188 -20.81 -10.85 -10.39
C TYR A 188 -21.48 -9.75 -11.22
N LEU A 189 -21.43 -9.83 -12.56
CA LEU A 189 -22.11 -8.86 -13.41
C LEU A 189 -23.64 -9.00 -13.34
N ASP A 190 -24.16 -10.21 -13.14
CA ASP A 190 -25.58 -10.46 -12.86
C ASP A 190 -25.98 -9.89 -11.49
N LEU A 191 -25.13 -10.05 -10.47
CA LEU A 191 -25.34 -9.39 -9.17
C LEU A 191 -25.41 -7.88 -9.32
N LEU A 192 -24.50 -7.26 -10.08
CA LEU A 192 -24.52 -5.81 -10.30
C LEU A 192 -25.70 -5.34 -11.14
N LEU A 193 -26.26 -6.19 -12.01
CA LEU A 193 -27.47 -5.88 -12.77
C LEU A 193 -28.68 -5.72 -11.85
N ALA A 194 -28.80 -6.62 -10.86
CA ALA A 194 -29.86 -6.65 -9.87
C ALA A 194 -29.64 -5.62 -8.76
N GLU A 195 -28.43 -5.58 -8.18
CA GLU A 195 -28.08 -4.83 -6.97
C GLU A 195 -26.78 -4.02 -7.18
N PRO A 196 -26.86 -2.83 -7.82
CA PRO A 196 -25.69 -1.99 -8.08
C PRO A 196 -24.90 -1.56 -6.83
N SER A 197 -25.53 -1.58 -5.65
CA SER A 197 -24.91 -1.26 -4.35
C SER A 197 -23.70 -2.16 -4.03
N TYR A 198 -23.62 -3.35 -4.65
CA TYR A 198 -22.50 -4.28 -4.50
C TYR A 198 -21.24 -3.89 -5.30
N LEU A 199 -21.27 -2.79 -6.07
CA LEU A 199 -20.17 -2.38 -6.94
C LEU A 199 -18.81 -2.39 -6.25
N ARG A 200 -18.68 -1.74 -5.09
CA ARG A 200 -17.41 -1.66 -4.35
C ARG A 200 -16.93 -3.04 -3.88
N GLN A 201 -17.84 -3.90 -3.42
CA GLN A 201 -17.49 -5.26 -3.00
C GLN A 201 -16.99 -6.08 -4.18
N VAL A 202 -17.69 -6.00 -5.32
CA VAL A 202 -17.31 -6.71 -6.54
C VAL A 202 -15.97 -6.23 -7.07
N GLN A 203 -15.71 -4.92 -7.08
CA GLN A 203 -14.40 -4.35 -7.44
C GLN A 203 -13.28 -4.92 -6.57
N ASN A 204 -13.45 -4.92 -5.24
CA ASN A 204 -12.45 -5.46 -4.32
C ASN A 204 -12.17 -6.95 -4.58
N ILE A 205 -13.21 -7.75 -4.83
CA ILE A 205 -13.02 -9.19 -5.09
C ILE A 205 -12.31 -9.41 -6.44
N LEU A 206 -12.74 -8.70 -7.49
CA LEU A 206 -12.16 -8.86 -8.81
C LEU A 206 -10.74 -8.29 -8.89
N GLN A 207 -10.36 -7.31 -8.06
CA GLN A 207 -8.98 -6.85 -7.97
C GLN A 207 -8.02 -8.03 -7.81
N TYR A 208 -8.24 -8.84 -6.78
CA TYR A 208 -7.38 -10.00 -6.48
C TYR A 208 -7.61 -11.16 -7.46
N ARG A 209 -8.86 -11.45 -7.84
CA ARG A 209 -9.19 -12.67 -8.61
C ARG A 209 -9.00 -12.53 -10.12
N VAL A 210 -8.96 -11.31 -10.64
CA VAL A 210 -8.91 -11.03 -12.09
C VAL A 210 -7.61 -10.38 -12.51
N PHE A 211 -7.11 -9.41 -11.74
CA PHE A 211 -5.92 -8.65 -12.13
C PHE A 211 -4.60 -9.31 -11.70
N GLU A 212 -4.63 -10.24 -10.73
CA GLU A 212 -3.46 -11.04 -10.34
C GLU A 212 -3.24 -12.30 -11.21
N ASP A 213 -4.03 -12.48 -12.28
CA ASP A 213 -3.93 -13.63 -13.19
C ASP A 213 -2.67 -13.55 -14.09
N PRO A 214 -1.79 -14.58 -14.07
CA PRO A 214 -0.63 -14.65 -14.96
C PRO A 214 -1.07 -14.63 -16.42
N GLY A 215 -0.86 -13.51 -17.09
CA GLY A 215 -1.27 -13.37 -18.47
C GLY A 215 -2.23 -12.22 -18.74
N ASN A 216 -2.91 -11.69 -17.71
CA ASN A 216 -4.03 -10.75 -17.86
C ASN A 216 -5.25 -11.32 -18.61
N LYS A 217 -5.35 -12.63 -18.80
CA LYS A 217 -6.42 -13.26 -19.60
C LYS A 217 -7.78 -13.04 -18.96
N ASN A 218 -7.86 -13.15 -17.63
CA ASN A 218 -9.10 -12.91 -16.90
C ASN A 218 -9.54 -11.43 -16.97
N ALA A 219 -8.58 -10.50 -17.00
CA ALA A 219 -8.88 -9.08 -17.16
C ALA A 219 -9.46 -8.78 -18.55
N GLU A 220 -8.93 -9.38 -19.61
CA GLU A 220 -9.49 -9.26 -20.96
C GLU A 220 -10.91 -9.85 -21.06
N LYS A 221 -11.14 -11.01 -20.42
CA LYS A 221 -12.49 -11.60 -20.30
C LYS A 221 -13.46 -10.65 -19.60
N LEU A 222 -13.05 -10.00 -18.51
CA LEU A 222 -13.86 -9.00 -17.82
C LEU A 222 -14.20 -7.84 -18.75
N ASN A 223 -13.22 -7.30 -19.48
CA ASN A 223 -13.46 -6.21 -20.43
C ASN A 223 -14.49 -6.59 -21.50
N ASN A 224 -14.31 -7.74 -22.15
CA ASN A 224 -15.23 -8.22 -23.20
C ASN A 224 -16.65 -8.40 -22.65
N LEU A 225 -16.77 -9.00 -21.46
CA LEU A 225 -18.07 -9.17 -20.80
C LEU A 225 -18.72 -7.84 -20.43
N LEU A 226 -17.95 -6.86 -19.92
CA LEU A 226 -18.46 -5.52 -19.63
C LEU A 226 -18.98 -4.82 -20.87
N LEU A 227 -18.25 -4.87 -21.98
CA LEU A 227 -18.70 -4.29 -23.26
C LEU A 227 -20.02 -4.92 -23.73
N ILE A 228 -20.14 -6.25 -23.65
CA ILE A 228 -21.39 -6.96 -23.96
C ILE A 228 -22.53 -6.50 -23.03
N ARG A 229 -22.28 -6.35 -21.72
CA ARG A 229 -23.31 -5.90 -20.76
C ARG A 229 -23.74 -4.47 -21.00
N ILE A 230 -22.82 -3.58 -21.35
CA ILE A 230 -23.13 -2.18 -21.70
C ILE A 230 -24.02 -2.11 -22.94
N GLN A 231 -23.72 -2.91 -23.98
CA GLN A 231 -24.53 -2.98 -25.19
C GLN A 231 -25.93 -3.55 -24.92
N LYS A 232 -26.04 -4.61 -24.12
CA LYS A 232 -27.32 -5.25 -23.77
C LYS A 232 -28.17 -4.42 -22.81
N HIS A 233 -27.54 -3.64 -21.93
CA HIS A 233 -28.21 -2.86 -20.89
C HIS A 233 -27.71 -1.39 -20.89
N PRO A 234 -27.98 -0.59 -21.94
CA PRO A 234 -27.42 0.75 -22.09
C PRO A 234 -27.83 1.74 -20.99
N GLY A 235 -28.97 1.50 -20.31
CA GLY A 235 -29.43 2.28 -19.15
C GLY A 235 -28.84 1.87 -17.80
N LYS A 236 -28.07 0.77 -17.73
CA LYS A 236 -27.45 0.29 -16.48
C LYS A 236 -26.01 0.80 -16.38
N HIS A 237 -25.86 2.00 -15.81
CA HIS A 237 -24.59 2.72 -15.73
C HIS A 237 -23.49 2.00 -14.94
N VAL A 238 -23.85 1.12 -14.00
CA VAL A 238 -22.92 0.33 -13.18
C VAL A 238 -21.87 -0.41 -14.01
N PHE A 239 -22.21 -0.87 -15.23
CA PHE A 239 -21.24 -1.52 -16.12
C PHE A 239 -20.26 -0.54 -16.75
N SER A 240 -20.70 0.68 -17.07
CA SER A 240 -19.80 1.75 -17.52
C SER A 240 -18.87 2.18 -16.38
N GLU A 241 -19.36 2.26 -15.14
CA GLU A 241 -18.51 2.54 -13.97
C GLU A 241 -17.47 1.46 -13.74
N MET A 242 -17.89 0.20 -13.87
CA MET A 242 -16.98 -0.94 -13.77
C MET A 242 -15.94 -0.97 -14.88
N LEU A 243 -16.31 -0.52 -16.09
CA LEU A 243 -15.38 -0.40 -17.22
C LEU A 243 -14.35 0.73 -17.00
N ILE A 244 -14.77 1.88 -16.47
CA ILE A 244 -13.85 2.96 -16.07
C ILE A 244 -12.88 2.43 -15.01
N TRP A 245 -13.39 1.76 -13.97
CA TRP A 245 -12.56 1.14 -12.94
C TRP A 245 -11.57 0.13 -13.53
N TYR A 246 -12.01 -0.72 -14.48
CA TYR A 246 -11.15 -1.67 -15.18
C TYR A 246 -9.95 -0.97 -15.84
N TYR A 247 -10.20 0.12 -16.57
CA TYR A 247 -9.11 0.87 -17.23
C TYR A 247 -8.18 1.56 -16.24
N LEU A 248 -8.70 2.03 -15.10
CA LEU A 248 -7.88 2.57 -14.02
C LEU A 248 -6.95 1.51 -13.43
N GLN A 249 -7.42 0.28 -13.23
CA GLN A 249 -6.55 -0.83 -12.78
C GLN A 249 -5.46 -1.16 -13.80
N LYS A 250 -5.75 -1.01 -15.09
CA LYS A 250 -4.76 -1.15 -16.18
C LYS A 250 -3.85 0.07 -16.36
N LYS A 251 -3.99 1.11 -15.53
CA LYS A 251 -3.34 2.43 -15.70
C LYS A 251 -3.56 3.05 -17.09
N ASN A 252 -4.64 2.67 -17.78
CA ASN A 252 -5.03 3.24 -19.06
C ASN A 252 -5.98 4.42 -18.80
N PHE A 253 -5.40 5.52 -18.33
CA PHE A 253 -6.13 6.73 -17.95
C PHE A 253 -6.84 7.39 -19.15
N GLU A 254 -6.30 7.27 -20.36
CA GLU A 254 -6.90 7.80 -21.58
C GLU A 254 -8.25 7.13 -21.89
N SER A 255 -8.31 5.80 -21.81
CA SER A 255 -9.55 5.04 -21.99
C SER A 255 -10.52 5.34 -20.85
N ALA A 256 -10.03 5.37 -19.60
CA ALA A 256 -10.84 5.74 -18.45
C ALA A 256 -11.51 7.12 -18.64
N PHE A 257 -10.76 8.11 -19.12
CA PHE A 257 -11.29 9.44 -19.44
C PHE A 257 -12.33 9.41 -20.54
N THR A 258 -12.09 8.67 -21.62
CA THR A 258 -13.04 8.54 -22.73
C THR A 258 -14.40 8.03 -22.26
N PHE A 259 -14.41 6.95 -21.46
CA PHE A 259 -15.65 6.37 -20.92
C PHE A 259 -16.26 7.23 -19.81
N ALA A 260 -15.45 7.84 -18.93
CA ALA A 260 -15.93 8.75 -17.90
C ALA A 260 -16.61 9.97 -18.50
N ARG A 261 -16.03 10.56 -19.55
CA ARG A 261 -16.61 11.70 -20.28
C ARG A 261 -17.96 11.34 -20.92
N ALA A 262 -18.06 10.16 -21.53
CA ALA A 262 -19.32 9.69 -22.09
C ALA A 262 -20.40 9.49 -21.02
N LEU A 263 -20.01 8.97 -19.84
CA LEU A 263 -20.92 8.77 -18.72
C LEU A 263 -21.36 10.09 -18.09
N ASP A 264 -20.44 11.05 -17.89
CA ASP A 264 -20.73 12.39 -17.40
C ASP A 264 -21.75 13.13 -18.29
N LYS A 265 -21.58 13.06 -19.63
CA LYS A 265 -22.56 13.64 -20.57
C LYS A 265 -23.94 13.03 -20.45
N ARG A 266 -24.01 11.70 -20.31
CA ARG A 266 -25.26 10.94 -20.22
C ARG A 266 -26.00 11.18 -18.91
N LEU A 267 -25.26 11.31 -17.81
CA LEU A 267 -25.79 11.51 -16.47
C LEU A 267 -25.93 12.97 -16.06
N LYS A 268 -25.38 13.90 -16.85
CA LYS A 268 -25.37 15.35 -16.57
C LYS A 268 -24.76 15.66 -15.20
N GLU A 269 -23.58 15.10 -14.92
CA GLU A 269 -22.90 15.23 -13.61
C GLU A 269 -22.08 16.52 -13.46
N ASP A 270 -22.22 17.45 -14.40
CA ASP A 270 -21.50 18.74 -14.46
C ASP A 270 -19.97 18.66 -14.38
N GLY A 271 -19.38 17.48 -14.58
CA GLY A 271 -17.94 17.26 -14.52
C GLY A 271 -17.45 16.70 -13.20
N LYS A 272 -18.30 16.42 -12.21
CA LYS A 272 -17.89 15.92 -10.88
C LYS A 272 -16.95 14.70 -10.98
N ARG A 273 -17.37 13.69 -11.74
CA ARG A 273 -16.59 12.46 -11.99
C ARG A 273 -15.27 12.75 -12.69
N ILE A 274 -15.27 13.73 -13.58
CA ILE A 274 -14.09 14.11 -14.35
C ILE A 274 -13.08 14.85 -13.47
N MET A 275 -13.53 15.64 -12.49
CA MET A 275 -12.67 16.22 -11.47
C MET A 275 -11.95 15.14 -10.65
N ASP A 276 -12.69 14.12 -10.19
CA ASP A 276 -12.11 13.01 -9.43
C ASP A 276 -11.06 12.26 -10.28
N LEU A 277 -11.35 12.02 -11.56
CA LEU A 277 -10.42 11.40 -12.49
C LEU A 277 -9.19 12.28 -12.75
N ALA A 278 -9.37 13.60 -12.92
CA ALA A 278 -8.27 14.54 -13.16
C ALA A 278 -7.27 14.53 -11.99
N LYS A 279 -7.78 14.56 -10.76
CA LYS A 279 -6.97 14.48 -9.54
C LYS A 279 -6.23 13.15 -9.43
N LEU A 280 -6.90 12.04 -9.70
CA LEU A 280 -6.26 10.72 -9.71
C LEU A 280 -5.16 10.63 -10.78
N SER A 281 -5.43 11.11 -12.01
CA SER A 281 -4.45 11.18 -13.09
C SER A 281 -3.25 12.04 -12.72
N SER A 282 -3.47 13.21 -12.10
CA SER A 282 -2.41 14.10 -11.65
C SER A 282 -1.50 13.44 -10.61
N THR A 283 -2.09 12.87 -9.56
CA THR A 283 -1.34 12.17 -8.49
C THR A 283 -0.61 10.92 -9.00
N SER A 284 -1.08 10.35 -10.11
CA SER A 284 -0.45 9.21 -10.78
C SER A 284 0.57 9.63 -11.87
N ALA A 285 0.89 10.92 -11.98
CA ALA A 285 1.79 11.51 -12.99
C ALA A 285 1.32 11.39 -14.47
N TYR A 286 0.03 11.08 -14.71
CA TYR A 286 -0.59 11.12 -16.04
C TYR A 286 -1.10 12.53 -16.34
N TYR A 287 -0.18 13.49 -16.41
CA TYR A 287 -0.49 14.92 -16.47
C TYR A 287 -1.31 15.32 -17.70
N ASP A 288 -1.06 14.73 -18.87
CA ASP A 288 -1.83 15.03 -20.09
C ASP A 288 -3.30 14.66 -19.97
N VAL A 289 -3.60 13.51 -19.36
CA VAL A 289 -4.98 13.10 -19.11
C VAL A 289 -5.63 13.99 -18.07
N ALA A 290 -4.90 14.36 -17.00
CA ALA A 290 -5.42 15.29 -15.99
C ALA A 290 -5.78 16.66 -16.59
N ILE A 291 -4.90 17.21 -17.43
CA ILE A 291 -5.15 18.46 -18.16
C ILE A 291 -6.36 18.31 -19.09
N ALA A 292 -6.48 17.21 -19.84
CA ALA A 292 -7.64 16.96 -20.70
C ALA A 292 -8.95 16.87 -19.92
N CYS A 293 -8.92 16.26 -18.73
CA CYS A 293 -10.07 16.19 -17.83
C CYS A 293 -10.50 17.60 -17.38
N TYR A 294 -9.57 18.42 -16.89
CA TYR A 294 -9.92 19.79 -16.47
C TYR A 294 -10.38 20.67 -17.63
N LYS A 295 -9.76 20.55 -18.81
CA LYS A 295 -10.21 21.24 -20.03
C LYS A 295 -11.66 20.91 -20.35
N TYR A 296 -12.03 19.62 -20.33
CA TYR A 296 -13.41 19.20 -20.55
C TYR A 296 -14.39 19.79 -19.54
N VAL A 297 -14.01 19.89 -18.26
CA VAL A 297 -14.86 20.53 -17.24
C VAL A 297 -14.99 22.04 -17.49
N CYS A 298 -13.92 22.70 -17.94
CA CYS A 298 -13.95 24.12 -18.33
C CYS A 298 -14.83 24.38 -19.55
N GLU A 299 -14.85 23.46 -20.53
CA GLU A 299 -15.69 23.55 -21.74
C GLU A 299 -17.19 23.60 -21.43
N LYS A 300 -17.63 23.18 -20.24
CA LYS A 300 -19.02 23.32 -19.77
C LYS A 300 -19.40 24.77 -19.45
N GLY A 301 -18.44 25.69 -19.39
CA GLY A 301 -18.64 27.12 -19.23
C GLY A 301 -18.45 27.64 -17.81
N LYS A 302 -18.32 28.96 -17.69
CA LYS A 302 -18.02 29.69 -16.42
C LYS A 302 -19.07 29.51 -15.33
N GLY A 303 -20.30 29.15 -15.70
CA GLY A 303 -21.40 28.85 -14.75
C GLY A 303 -21.30 27.46 -14.10
N SER A 304 -20.42 26.58 -14.59
CA SER A 304 -20.22 25.26 -13.99
C SER A 304 -19.71 25.38 -12.55
N PRO A 305 -20.24 24.59 -11.59
CA PRO A 305 -19.79 24.62 -10.20
C PRO A 305 -18.30 24.28 -10.05
N TYR A 306 -17.70 23.61 -11.03
CA TYR A 306 -16.31 23.17 -11.00
C TYR A 306 -15.37 24.07 -11.81
N TYR A 307 -15.86 25.06 -12.56
CA TYR A 307 -15.04 25.85 -13.50
C TYR A 307 -13.78 26.45 -12.85
N ILE A 308 -13.95 27.19 -11.75
CA ILE A 308 -12.86 27.86 -11.05
C ILE A 308 -11.83 26.84 -10.54
N ASN A 309 -12.30 25.76 -9.90
CA ASN A 309 -11.41 24.72 -9.38
C ASN A 309 -10.66 24.01 -10.52
N SER A 310 -11.32 23.72 -11.64
CA SER A 310 -10.66 23.13 -12.82
C SER A 310 -9.56 24.02 -13.38
N ARG A 311 -9.78 25.34 -13.47
CA ARG A 311 -8.77 26.28 -13.95
C ARG A 311 -7.56 26.34 -13.01
N ILE A 312 -7.80 26.39 -11.69
CA ILE A 312 -6.74 26.40 -10.66
C ILE A 312 -5.95 25.09 -10.69
N GLU A 313 -6.63 23.95 -10.52
CA GLU A 313 -5.97 22.64 -10.45
C GLU A 313 -5.29 22.27 -11.78
N MET A 314 -5.82 22.69 -12.92
CA MET A 314 -5.14 22.54 -14.21
C MET A 314 -3.83 23.33 -14.26
N MET A 315 -3.80 24.54 -13.69
CA MET A 315 -2.58 25.34 -13.65
C MET A 315 -1.52 24.69 -12.78
N ASP A 316 -1.91 24.15 -11.63
CA ASP A 316 -1.03 23.37 -10.76
C ASP A 316 -0.44 22.16 -11.51
N VAL A 317 -1.26 21.41 -12.24
CA VAL A 317 -0.79 20.25 -13.04
C VAL A 317 0.16 20.66 -14.14
N ILE A 318 -0.13 21.74 -14.88
CA ILE A 318 0.76 22.24 -15.94
C ILE A 318 2.10 22.68 -15.34
N ASN A 319 2.07 23.40 -14.21
CA ASN A 319 3.26 23.79 -13.48
C ASN A 319 4.10 22.56 -13.12
N THR A 320 3.51 21.57 -12.43
CA THR A 320 4.21 20.32 -12.08
C THR A 320 4.74 19.59 -13.32
N LYS A 321 3.96 19.47 -14.40
CA LYS A 321 4.40 18.81 -15.64
C LYS A 321 5.65 19.48 -16.20
N ILE A 322 5.68 20.82 -16.26
CA ILE A 322 6.80 21.59 -16.80
C ILE A 322 8.01 21.47 -15.88
N THR A 323 7.86 21.74 -14.58
CA THR A 323 8.99 21.81 -13.64
C THR A 323 9.60 20.44 -13.33
N THR A 324 8.86 19.35 -13.50
CA THR A 324 9.38 17.97 -13.36
C THR A 324 9.95 17.39 -14.65
N SER A 325 9.66 17.98 -15.81
CA SER A 325 10.20 17.56 -17.12
C SER A 325 11.43 18.40 -17.50
N SER A 326 12.10 18.08 -18.61
CA SER A 326 13.09 18.99 -19.17
C SER A 326 12.42 20.27 -19.65
N TYR A 327 12.83 21.42 -19.11
CA TYR A 327 12.28 22.74 -19.45
C TYR A 327 13.38 23.72 -19.87
N THR A 328 12.98 24.68 -20.68
CA THR A 328 13.78 25.86 -21.08
C THR A 328 13.27 27.11 -20.37
N GLN A 329 14.06 28.18 -20.39
CA GLN A 329 13.62 29.48 -19.88
C GLN A 329 12.31 29.93 -20.54
N GLN A 330 12.16 29.71 -21.84
CA GLN A 330 10.93 30.06 -22.55
C GLN A 330 9.70 29.31 -22.00
N ASN A 331 9.85 28.03 -21.62
CA ASN A 331 8.73 27.28 -21.04
C ASN A 331 8.28 27.87 -19.69
N LEU A 332 9.20 28.42 -18.90
CA LEU A 332 8.87 29.07 -17.63
C LEU A 332 8.18 30.43 -17.85
N LEU A 333 8.62 31.19 -18.86
CA LEU A 333 7.96 32.45 -19.24
C LEU A 333 6.56 32.22 -19.81
N ASP A 334 6.38 31.17 -20.62
CA ASP A 334 5.06 30.78 -21.12
C ASP A 334 4.14 30.32 -19.97
N LEU A 335 4.69 29.62 -18.98
CA LEU A 335 3.97 29.21 -17.79
C LEU A 335 3.54 30.42 -16.95
N GLU A 336 4.43 31.39 -16.73
CA GLU A 336 4.10 32.65 -16.05
C GLU A 336 3.01 33.42 -16.79
N LYS A 337 3.09 33.51 -18.12
CA LYS A 337 2.04 34.10 -18.94
C LYS A 337 0.70 33.40 -18.74
N ASN A 338 0.69 32.06 -18.65
CA ASN A 338 -0.54 31.30 -18.39
C ASN A 338 -1.11 31.57 -16.99
N TYR A 339 -0.26 31.72 -15.96
CA TYR A 339 -0.70 32.18 -14.64
C TYR A 339 -1.37 33.54 -14.73
N LEU A 340 -0.71 34.52 -15.36
CA LEU A 340 -1.24 35.89 -15.52
C LEU A 340 -2.60 35.90 -16.21
N LEU A 341 -2.73 35.21 -17.35
CA LEU A 341 -4.00 35.11 -18.08
C LEU A 341 -5.11 34.45 -17.25
N THR A 342 -4.77 33.43 -16.46
CA THR A 342 -5.74 32.73 -15.61
C THR A 342 -6.17 33.60 -14.42
N ILE A 343 -5.24 34.37 -13.84
CA ILE A 343 -5.53 35.32 -12.76
C ILE A 343 -6.39 36.48 -13.28
N GLU A 344 -6.10 36.99 -14.48
CA GLU A 344 -6.90 38.02 -15.14
C GLU A 344 -8.34 37.53 -15.40
N GLU A 345 -8.48 36.29 -15.87
CA GLU A 345 -9.78 35.68 -16.15
C GLU A 345 -10.63 35.47 -14.88
N LEU A 346 -10.03 34.96 -13.80
CA LEU A 346 -10.75 34.57 -12.58
C LEU A 346 -10.81 35.67 -11.52
N GLY A 347 -9.95 36.68 -11.63
CA GLY A 347 -9.73 37.73 -10.65
C GLY A 347 -8.93 37.28 -9.41
N LYS A 348 -8.38 38.25 -8.69
CA LYS A 348 -7.76 38.04 -7.37
C LYS A 348 -8.86 37.96 -6.30
N THR A 349 -9.23 36.75 -5.88
CA THR A 349 -10.26 36.51 -4.85
C THR A 349 -9.81 35.46 -3.84
N SER A 350 -10.55 35.29 -2.73
CA SER A 350 -10.25 34.24 -1.76
C SER A 350 -10.34 32.81 -2.33
N ARG A 351 -10.96 32.62 -3.51
CA ARG A 351 -11.00 31.32 -4.20
C ARG A 351 -9.76 31.06 -5.06
N THR A 352 -9.07 32.10 -5.52
CA THR A 352 -7.92 32.01 -6.44
C THR A 352 -6.57 32.12 -5.74
N ILE A 353 -6.55 32.12 -4.40
CA ILE A 353 -5.30 32.16 -3.61
C ILE A 353 -4.29 31.07 -3.99
N PRO A 354 -4.68 29.79 -4.23
CA PRO A 354 -3.72 28.78 -4.67
C PRO A 354 -2.99 29.16 -5.96
N LEU A 355 -3.68 29.86 -6.88
CA LEU A 355 -3.10 30.35 -8.13
C LEU A 355 -2.08 31.47 -7.90
N LEU A 356 -2.38 32.42 -7.01
CA LEU A 356 -1.45 33.50 -6.63
C LEU A 356 -0.20 32.95 -5.94
N ARG A 357 -0.39 31.99 -5.03
CA ARG A 357 0.71 31.29 -4.36
C ARG A 357 1.57 30.51 -5.35
N GLY A 358 0.95 29.77 -6.28
CA GLY A 358 1.66 29.04 -7.33
C GLY A 358 2.47 29.95 -8.25
N GLN A 359 1.93 31.13 -8.59
CA GLN A 359 2.65 32.15 -9.36
C GLN A 359 3.86 32.69 -8.60
N ALA A 360 3.69 33.04 -7.31
CA ALA A 360 4.80 33.50 -6.47
C ALA A 360 5.91 32.44 -6.35
N HIS A 361 5.53 31.17 -6.17
CA HIS A 361 6.48 30.05 -6.14
C HIS A 361 7.28 29.95 -7.45
N LEU A 362 6.60 30.00 -8.60
CA LEU A 362 7.26 29.99 -9.91
C LEU A 362 8.25 31.16 -10.05
N LYS A 363 7.81 32.37 -9.70
CA LYS A 363 8.63 33.57 -9.78
C LYS A 363 9.90 33.47 -8.93
N ALA A 364 9.78 33.05 -7.67
CA ALA A 364 10.91 32.97 -6.76
C ALA A 364 11.88 31.82 -7.09
N PHE A 365 11.36 30.59 -7.19
CA PHE A 365 12.21 29.39 -7.23
C PHE A 365 12.72 29.03 -8.64
N TYR A 366 12.06 29.52 -9.69
CA TYR A 366 12.39 29.16 -11.08
C TYR A 366 12.76 30.35 -11.96
N LEU A 367 12.09 31.51 -11.80
CA LEU A 367 12.39 32.71 -12.59
C LEU A 367 13.35 33.67 -11.88
N HIS A 368 13.72 33.39 -10.63
CA HIS A 368 14.60 34.23 -9.81
C HIS A 368 14.10 35.67 -9.62
N ASN A 369 12.79 35.88 -9.70
CA ASN A 369 12.13 37.16 -9.44
C ASN A 369 11.48 37.14 -8.05
N THR A 370 12.32 37.25 -7.02
CA THR A 370 11.91 37.11 -5.62
C THR A 370 11.10 38.30 -5.10
N ASP A 371 11.41 39.51 -5.57
CA ASP A 371 10.75 40.74 -5.09
C ASP A 371 9.26 40.76 -5.47
N GLU A 372 8.95 40.43 -6.73
CA GLU A 372 7.56 40.30 -7.15
C GLU A 372 6.84 39.14 -6.46
N ALA A 373 7.55 38.02 -6.23
CA ALA A 373 6.97 36.87 -5.52
C ALA A 373 6.58 37.21 -4.07
N ILE A 374 7.45 37.94 -3.36
CA ILE A 374 7.20 38.45 -2.01
C ILE A 374 5.99 39.38 -2.03
N SER A 375 6.00 40.38 -2.92
CA SER A 375 4.90 41.35 -3.06
C SER A 375 3.54 40.68 -3.32
N ILE A 376 3.49 39.68 -4.21
CA ILE A 376 2.27 38.89 -4.46
C ILE A 376 1.76 38.25 -3.17
N LEU A 377 2.63 37.63 -2.37
CA LEU A 377 2.22 36.93 -1.16
C LEU A 377 1.85 37.88 -0.03
N GLU A 378 2.55 39.00 0.13
CA GLU A 378 2.22 40.05 1.08
C GLU A 378 0.83 40.67 0.80
N GLU A 379 0.54 40.97 -0.47
CA GLU A 379 -0.80 41.38 -0.89
C GLU A 379 -1.84 40.29 -0.58
N THR A 380 -1.51 39.03 -0.88
CA THR A 380 -2.42 37.89 -0.73
C THR A 380 -2.80 37.64 0.73
N ILE A 381 -1.87 37.70 1.67
CA ILE A 381 -2.15 37.46 3.11
C ILE A 381 -3.01 38.57 3.75
N LEU A 382 -3.12 39.72 3.10
CA LEU A 382 -3.94 40.86 3.51
C LEU A 382 -5.33 40.89 2.83
N MET A 383 -5.61 39.99 1.88
CA MET A 383 -6.87 39.97 1.15
C MET A 383 -8.09 39.78 2.08
N PRO A 384 -9.20 40.51 1.83
CA PRO A 384 -10.44 40.34 2.58
C PRO A 384 -11.00 38.92 2.47
N ARG A 385 -11.50 38.38 3.59
CA ARG A 385 -12.17 37.06 3.66
C ARG A 385 -11.27 35.88 3.24
N ILE A 386 -9.94 36.03 3.30
CA ILE A 386 -9.01 34.92 3.17
C ILE A 386 -9.30 33.87 4.25
N LYS A 387 -9.34 32.59 3.87
CA LYS A 387 -9.53 31.51 4.84
C LYS A 387 -8.25 31.35 5.67
N PRO A 388 -8.34 31.01 6.97
CA PRO A 388 -7.15 30.86 7.81
C PRO A 388 -6.10 29.89 7.25
N LYS A 389 -6.52 28.75 6.69
CA LYS A 389 -5.60 27.75 6.11
C LYS A 389 -4.91 28.26 4.83
N ASP A 390 -5.60 29.03 3.99
CA ASP A 390 -5.00 29.64 2.79
C ASP A 390 -3.99 30.71 3.20
N LYS A 391 -4.32 31.55 4.20
CA LYS A 391 -3.40 32.55 4.76
C LYS A 391 -2.14 31.89 5.33
N ALA A 392 -2.30 30.81 6.08
CA ALA A 392 -1.17 30.06 6.62
C ALA A 392 -0.28 29.48 5.52
N ALA A 393 -0.88 28.96 4.45
CA ALA A 393 -0.11 28.38 3.36
C ALA A 393 0.65 29.45 2.56
N CYS A 394 0.09 30.64 2.36
CA CYS A 394 0.82 31.79 1.79
C CYS A 394 1.93 32.29 2.71
N LYS A 395 1.73 32.29 4.04
CA LYS A 395 2.79 32.65 5.00
C LYS A 395 3.97 31.67 4.99
N ILE A 396 3.70 30.37 4.88
CA ILE A 396 4.76 29.36 4.73
C ILE A 396 5.52 29.60 3.43
N GLU A 397 4.82 29.82 2.31
CA GLU A 397 5.46 30.11 1.02
C GLU A 397 6.31 31.39 1.08
N LEU A 398 5.78 32.43 1.73
CA LEU A 398 6.50 33.69 1.92
C LEU A 398 7.75 33.49 2.77
N ALA A 399 7.66 32.72 3.86
CA ALA A 399 8.80 32.37 4.68
C ALA A 399 9.85 31.54 3.91
N ASP A 400 9.42 30.63 3.04
CA ASP A 400 10.32 29.86 2.17
C ASP A 400 11.09 30.80 1.21
N ILE A 401 10.41 31.79 0.64
CA ILE A 401 11.03 32.79 -0.26
C ILE A 401 11.94 33.76 0.51
N LEU A 402 11.55 34.18 1.71
CA LEU A 402 12.39 35.01 2.59
C LEU A 402 13.68 34.27 2.96
N LEU A 403 13.60 32.98 3.28
CA LEU A 403 14.76 32.14 3.52
C LEU A 403 15.63 31.98 2.25
N LEU A 404 15.00 31.90 1.06
CA LEU A 404 15.68 31.85 -0.24
C LEU A 404 16.55 33.10 -0.47
N VAL A 405 16.05 34.29 -0.11
CA VAL A 405 16.80 35.55 -0.23
C VAL A 405 17.74 35.83 0.95
N GLY A 406 17.60 35.09 2.05
CA GLY A 406 18.46 35.17 3.23
C GLY A 406 17.88 35.97 4.40
N ASP A 407 16.61 36.37 4.36
CA ASP A 407 15.91 36.95 5.51
C ASP A 407 15.39 35.85 6.44
N VAL A 408 16.31 35.36 7.26
CA VAL A 408 16.08 34.23 8.17
C VAL A 408 15.15 34.61 9.32
N TRP A 409 15.17 35.87 9.76
CA TRP A 409 14.39 36.31 10.92
C TRP A 409 12.92 36.46 10.58
N GLU A 410 12.62 37.08 9.44
CA GLU A 410 11.24 37.23 9.02
C GLU A 410 10.64 35.88 8.59
N ALA A 411 11.44 35.01 7.94
CA ALA A 411 11.04 33.63 7.65
C ALA A 411 10.65 32.86 8.93
N SER A 412 11.50 32.89 9.97
CA SER A 412 11.22 32.23 11.25
C SER A 412 9.98 32.78 11.93
N LEU A 413 9.76 34.10 11.85
CA LEU A 413 8.55 34.74 12.38
C LEU A 413 7.28 34.19 11.71
N TYR A 414 7.25 34.13 10.37
CA TYR A 414 6.09 33.62 9.64
C TYR A 414 5.83 32.13 9.92
N TYR A 415 6.87 31.28 9.95
CA TYR A 415 6.69 29.88 10.33
C TYR A 415 6.14 29.76 11.76
N SER A 416 6.68 30.52 12.71
CA SER A 416 6.24 30.51 14.11
C SER A 416 4.79 30.97 14.28
N GLN A 417 4.37 31.98 13.50
CA GLN A 417 2.97 32.43 13.48
C GLN A 417 2.03 31.32 13.01
N VAL A 418 2.41 30.57 11.96
CA VAL A 418 1.60 29.47 11.45
C VAL A 418 1.59 28.29 12.43
N GLU A 419 2.74 27.90 12.98
CA GLU A 419 2.83 26.87 14.01
C GLU A 419 1.88 27.17 15.17
N LYS A 420 1.94 28.40 15.71
CA LYS A 420 1.14 28.82 16.87
C LYS A 420 -0.36 28.82 16.55
N ALA A 421 -0.75 29.25 15.36
CA ALA A 421 -2.15 29.30 14.95
C ALA A 421 -2.73 27.90 14.63
N PHE A 422 -1.89 26.96 14.20
CA PHE A 422 -2.30 25.64 13.69
C PHE A 422 -1.65 24.48 14.45
N LYS A 423 -1.52 24.62 15.78
CA LYS A 423 -0.75 23.70 16.66
C LYS A 423 -1.07 22.20 16.49
N HIS A 424 -2.30 21.86 16.13
CA HIS A 424 -2.76 20.47 15.97
C HIS A 424 -3.09 20.08 14.53
N ASP A 425 -2.94 21.00 13.58
CA ASP A 425 -3.20 20.78 12.15
C ASP A 425 -1.89 20.41 11.42
N PRO A 426 -1.95 19.58 10.36
CA PRO A 426 -0.79 19.23 9.55
C PRO A 426 0.02 20.43 9.04
N ILE A 427 -0.65 21.54 8.70
CA ILE A 427 0.02 22.76 8.22
C ILE A 427 0.89 23.43 9.29
N GLY A 428 0.46 23.41 10.56
CA GLY A 428 1.26 23.92 11.67
C GLY A 428 2.44 23.02 11.99
N HIS A 429 2.30 21.70 11.80
CA HIS A 429 3.41 20.76 11.92
C HIS A 429 4.46 20.95 10.82
N ALA A 430 4.03 21.18 9.58
CA ALA A 430 4.92 21.52 8.48
C ALA A 430 5.66 22.85 8.73
N ALA A 431 4.98 23.87 9.24
CA ALA A 431 5.61 25.14 9.62
C ALA A 431 6.63 24.96 10.74
N LYS A 432 6.31 24.17 11.78
CA LYS A 432 7.26 23.84 12.86
C LYS A 432 8.50 23.13 12.33
N PHE A 433 8.34 22.14 11.45
CA PHE A 433 9.47 21.44 10.85
C PHE A 433 10.35 22.37 10.02
N LYS A 434 9.75 23.22 9.18
CA LYS A 434 10.48 24.24 8.40
C LYS A 434 11.23 25.22 9.30
N ASN A 435 10.63 25.63 10.42
CA ASN A 435 11.31 26.48 11.41
C ASN A 435 12.47 25.75 12.09
N ALA A 436 12.31 24.48 12.49
CA ALA A 436 13.38 23.66 13.04
C ALA A 436 14.55 23.54 12.04
N ARG A 437 14.25 23.27 10.77
CA ARG A 437 15.24 23.22 9.69
C ARG A 437 15.94 24.55 9.46
N LEU A 438 15.23 25.67 9.58
CA LEU A 438 15.83 27.00 9.54
C LEU A 438 16.83 27.19 10.69
N TYR A 439 16.51 26.76 11.91
CA TYR A 439 17.45 26.81 13.02
C TYR A 439 18.65 25.88 12.85
N PHE A 440 18.45 24.73 12.20
CA PHE A 440 19.55 23.87 11.75
C PHE A 440 20.49 24.63 10.80
N TYR A 441 19.97 25.35 9.80
CA TYR A 441 20.79 26.18 8.90
C TYR A 441 21.59 27.25 9.62
N LYS A 442 21.07 27.78 10.73
CA LYS A 442 21.77 28.75 11.57
C LYS A 442 22.82 28.12 12.51
N GLY A 443 22.92 26.80 12.57
CA GLY A 443 23.76 26.10 13.55
C GLY A 443 23.18 26.06 14.96
N GLU A 444 21.92 26.45 15.15
CA GLU A 444 21.23 26.39 16.46
C GLU A 444 20.71 24.97 16.72
N PHE A 445 21.61 23.98 16.70
CA PHE A 445 21.27 22.55 16.71
C PHE A 445 20.44 22.12 17.92
N LYS A 446 20.76 22.62 19.12
CA LYS A 446 19.99 22.31 20.33
C LYS A 446 18.53 22.78 20.22
N TRP A 447 18.31 23.94 19.61
CA TRP A 447 16.98 24.50 19.45
C TRP A 447 16.20 23.78 18.34
N SER A 448 16.88 23.48 17.22
CA SER A 448 16.32 22.61 16.17
C SER A 448 15.90 21.25 16.74
N GLN A 449 16.79 20.59 17.49
CA GLN A 449 16.54 19.30 18.13
C GLN A 449 15.30 19.33 19.04
N ALA A 450 15.18 20.34 19.89
CA ALA A 450 14.03 20.49 20.78
C ALA A 450 12.70 20.62 20.03
N GLN A 451 12.69 21.28 18.85
CA GLN A 451 11.50 21.36 18.02
C GLN A 451 11.19 20.02 17.33
N LEU A 452 12.21 19.31 16.86
CA LEU A 452 12.09 18.02 16.18
C LEU A 452 11.61 16.92 17.13
N ASP A 453 12.06 16.89 18.38
CA ASP A 453 11.62 15.91 19.38
C ASP A 453 10.11 15.99 19.65
N VAL A 454 9.54 17.20 19.61
CA VAL A 454 8.08 17.39 19.71
C VAL A 454 7.34 16.80 18.49
N LEU A 455 7.94 16.87 17.30
CA LEU A 455 7.35 16.32 16.07
C LEU A 455 7.45 14.78 16.04
N LYS A 456 8.59 14.22 16.45
CA LYS A 456 8.86 12.78 16.51
C LYS A 456 7.98 12.04 17.52
N ALA A 457 7.68 12.66 18.66
CA ALA A 457 6.78 12.10 19.67
C ALA A 457 5.34 11.88 19.15
N SER A 458 5.02 12.34 17.93
CA SER A 458 3.72 12.23 17.31
C SER A 458 3.80 11.41 16.01
N THR A 459 4.14 10.13 16.17
CA THR A 459 4.44 9.13 15.13
C THR A 459 3.33 8.88 14.10
N SER A 460 2.12 9.42 14.31
CA SER A 460 0.99 9.34 13.36
C SER A 460 0.97 10.47 12.32
N LYS A 461 1.93 11.41 12.34
CA LYS A 461 1.92 12.60 11.49
C LYS A 461 2.81 12.41 10.26
N LEU A 462 2.32 12.90 9.11
CA LEU A 462 3.04 12.86 7.82
C LEU A 462 4.47 13.42 7.88
N ILE A 463 4.73 14.36 8.81
CA ILE A 463 6.04 15.03 8.96
C ILE A 463 7.00 14.31 9.92
N ALA A 464 6.55 13.23 10.59
CA ALA A 464 7.35 12.58 11.63
C ALA A 464 8.62 11.94 11.07
N ASN A 465 8.59 11.43 9.83
CA ASN A 465 9.74 10.82 9.17
C ASN A 465 10.80 11.88 8.84
N ASP A 466 10.43 12.97 8.15
CA ASP A 466 11.34 14.08 7.84
C ASP A 466 11.94 14.68 9.12
N ALA A 467 11.13 14.83 10.17
CA ALA A 467 11.59 15.31 11.46
C ALA A 467 12.56 14.34 12.15
N MET A 468 12.35 13.03 11.98
CA MET A 468 13.23 12.00 12.51
C MET A 468 14.57 11.97 11.78
N GLU A 469 14.58 12.07 10.45
CA GLU A 469 15.79 12.13 9.63
C GLU A 469 16.67 13.31 10.03
N LEU A 470 16.11 14.54 10.06
CA LEU A 470 16.87 15.72 10.46
C LEU A 470 17.36 15.64 11.92
N SER A 471 16.57 15.01 12.80
CA SER A 471 16.93 14.84 14.21
C SER A 471 18.05 13.84 14.41
N LEU A 472 18.10 12.77 13.61
CA LEU A 472 19.20 11.80 13.61
C LEU A 472 20.48 12.43 13.07
N LEU A 473 20.38 13.14 11.94
CA LEU A 473 21.50 13.91 11.38
C LEU A 473 22.14 14.83 12.43
N ILE A 474 21.32 15.54 13.21
CA ILE A 474 21.83 16.41 14.29
C ILE A 474 22.39 15.60 15.46
N SER A 475 21.68 14.59 15.97
CA SER A 475 22.11 13.86 17.16
C SER A 475 23.42 13.10 16.94
N ASP A 476 23.57 12.46 15.79
CA ASP A 476 24.69 11.58 15.50
C ASP A 476 25.97 12.41 15.30
N ASN A 477 25.83 13.60 14.71
CA ASN A 477 26.96 14.47 14.39
C ASN A 477 27.25 15.55 15.45
N THR A 478 26.40 15.73 16.46
CA THR A 478 26.71 16.58 17.63
C THR A 478 27.27 15.78 18.82
N ALA A 479 27.05 14.46 18.85
CA ALA A 479 27.64 13.59 19.88
C ALA A 479 29.11 13.27 19.60
N LEU A 480 29.50 13.18 18.32
CA LEU A 480 30.86 12.87 17.86
C LEU A 480 31.79 14.09 17.81
N ASP A 481 31.25 15.26 17.44
CA ASP A 481 32.01 16.49 17.26
C ASP A 481 31.66 17.52 18.36
N THR A 482 32.61 17.78 19.27
CA THR A 482 32.40 18.73 20.38
C THR A 482 32.40 20.20 19.93
N THR A 483 32.98 20.52 18.77
CA THR A 483 32.97 21.88 18.19
C THR A 483 31.87 22.06 17.15
N THR A 484 31.29 20.97 16.65
CA THR A 484 30.19 20.92 15.64
C THR A 484 30.53 21.63 14.33
N GLU A 485 31.83 21.79 14.02
CA GLU A 485 32.32 22.58 12.89
C GLU A 485 31.97 21.92 11.55
N ALA A 486 32.09 20.59 11.48
CA ALA A 486 31.71 19.84 10.29
C ALA A 486 30.19 19.94 10.02
N LEU A 487 29.37 19.81 11.06
CA LEU A 487 27.91 19.91 10.94
C LEU A 487 27.44 21.33 10.61
N LEU A 488 28.09 22.37 11.15
CA LEU A 488 27.87 23.77 10.78
C LEU A 488 28.13 24.02 9.30
N THR A 489 29.25 23.49 8.81
CA THR A 489 29.65 23.62 7.40
C THR A 489 28.68 22.90 6.48
N TYR A 490 28.25 21.69 6.86
CA TYR A 490 27.21 20.93 6.17
C TYR A 490 25.87 21.69 6.13
N ALA A 491 25.39 22.21 7.28
CA ALA A 491 24.14 22.93 7.36
C ALA A 491 24.14 24.22 6.52
N ALA A 492 25.28 24.93 6.48
CA ALA A 492 25.46 26.08 5.60
C ALA A 492 25.43 25.69 4.11
N ALA A 493 26.03 24.56 3.74
CA ALA A 493 25.95 24.04 2.38
C ALA A 493 24.52 23.65 1.99
N ASP A 494 23.78 23.05 2.94
CA ASP A 494 22.38 22.69 2.73
C ASP A 494 21.50 23.94 2.50
N LEU A 495 21.71 25.01 3.28
CA LEU A 495 21.06 26.30 3.05
C LEU A 495 21.42 26.88 1.67
N LEU A 496 22.69 26.82 1.25
CA LEU A 496 23.09 27.30 -0.08
C LEU A 496 22.35 26.56 -1.20
N SER A 497 22.17 25.24 -1.08
CA SER A 497 21.38 24.49 -2.07
C SER A 497 19.91 24.88 -2.05
N PHE A 498 19.33 25.11 -0.86
CA PHE A 498 17.98 25.66 -0.72
C PHE A 498 17.86 27.03 -1.43
N GLN A 499 18.89 27.87 -1.33
CA GLN A 499 19.01 29.17 -1.99
C GLN A 499 19.31 29.12 -3.49
N ASN A 500 19.27 27.94 -4.12
CA ASN A 500 19.66 27.71 -5.51
C ASN A 500 21.13 28.08 -5.82
N LYS A 501 22.00 28.17 -4.81
CA LYS A 501 23.45 28.38 -4.94
C LYS A 501 24.18 27.03 -4.95
N ASP A 502 23.76 26.17 -5.87
CA ASP A 502 24.12 24.75 -5.87
C ASP A 502 25.63 24.50 -6.10
N SER A 503 26.31 25.34 -6.89
CA SER A 503 27.76 25.25 -7.09
C SER A 503 28.53 25.53 -5.78
N THR A 504 28.19 26.62 -5.10
CA THR A 504 28.80 26.98 -3.81
C THR A 504 28.46 25.97 -2.72
N ALA A 505 27.26 25.39 -2.76
CA ALA A 505 26.88 24.31 -1.86
C ALA A 505 27.80 23.09 -2.03
N ILE A 506 28.09 22.68 -3.28
CA ILE A 506 29.01 21.56 -3.55
C ILE A 506 30.43 21.88 -3.06
N GLU A 507 30.96 23.08 -3.33
CA GLU A 507 32.29 23.49 -2.83
C GLU A 507 32.38 23.42 -1.31
N LYS A 508 31.31 23.84 -0.62
CA LYS A 508 31.22 23.80 0.84
C LYS A 508 31.16 22.36 1.35
N LEU A 509 30.40 21.48 0.69
CA LEU A 509 30.36 20.04 1.02
C LEU A 509 31.72 19.36 0.80
N ASP A 510 32.41 19.67 -0.30
CA ASP A 510 33.74 19.15 -0.60
C ASP A 510 34.77 19.60 0.45
N SER A 511 34.64 20.81 0.98
CA SER A 511 35.51 21.29 2.05
C SER A 511 35.40 20.45 3.33
N VAL A 512 34.20 19.94 3.67
CA VAL A 512 34.04 19.05 4.84
C VAL A 512 34.78 17.73 4.64
N LEU A 513 34.68 17.14 3.44
CA LEU A 513 35.37 15.88 3.11
C LEU A 513 36.90 16.02 3.16
N LEU A 514 37.42 17.21 2.82
CA LEU A 514 38.86 17.50 2.86
C LEU A 514 39.35 17.81 4.27
N THR A 515 38.61 18.61 5.04
CA THR A 515 39.01 19.06 6.38
C THR A 515 38.75 17.99 7.45
N PHE A 516 37.73 17.16 7.27
CA PHE A 516 37.34 16.09 8.20
C PHE A 516 37.24 14.72 7.51
N PRO A 517 38.36 14.14 7.02
CA PRO A 517 38.33 12.85 6.32
C PRO A 517 37.77 11.74 7.21
N GLY A 518 36.79 10.99 6.70
CA GLY A 518 36.17 9.85 7.41
C GLY A 518 35.21 10.26 8.53
N HIS A 519 34.77 11.52 8.59
CA HIS A 519 33.71 11.94 9.50
C HIS A 519 32.41 11.16 9.23
N SER A 520 31.59 10.97 10.27
CA SER A 520 30.25 10.39 10.17
C SER A 520 29.27 11.15 9.27
N LEU A 521 29.67 12.30 8.71
CA LEU A 521 28.85 13.08 7.77
C LEU A 521 29.07 12.65 6.31
N THR A 522 30.02 11.73 6.07
CA THR A 522 30.55 11.47 4.74
C THR A 522 29.47 10.95 3.80
N ASP A 523 28.62 10.03 4.25
CA ASP A 523 27.50 9.51 3.47
C ASP A 523 26.38 10.55 3.30
N GLU A 524 26.06 11.37 4.30
CA GLU A 524 25.07 12.45 4.13
C GLU A 524 25.57 13.52 3.17
N ILE A 525 26.88 13.78 3.11
CA ILE A 525 27.50 14.68 2.14
C ILE A 525 27.34 14.11 0.72
N TYR A 526 27.71 12.84 0.50
CA TYR A 526 27.54 12.22 -0.81
C TYR A 526 26.08 12.17 -1.23
N TYR A 527 25.18 11.86 -0.29
CA TYR A 527 23.76 11.82 -0.56
C TYR A 527 23.25 13.21 -0.95
N ARG A 528 23.62 14.25 -0.19
CA ARG A 528 23.23 15.63 -0.49
C ARG A 528 23.77 16.12 -1.82
N LYS A 529 25.04 15.84 -2.14
CA LYS A 529 25.62 16.13 -3.46
C LYS A 529 24.84 15.43 -4.57
N SER A 530 24.40 14.18 -4.36
CA SER A 530 23.56 13.46 -5.34
C SER A 530 22.24 14.18 -5.60
N GLU A 531 21.60 14.73 -4.56
CA GLU A 531 20.35 15.49 -4.69
C GLU A 531 20.56 16.81 -5.45
N ILE A 532 21.64 17.52 -5.15
CA ILE A 532 22.02 18.75 -5.85
C ILE A 532 22.27 18.46 -7.34
N TYR A 533 23.02 17.41 -7.64
CA TYR A 533 23.27 17.01 -9.03
C TYR A 533 21.99 16.58 -9.74
N LEU A 534 21.05 15.91 -9.06
CA LEU A 534 19.76 15.54 -9.62
C LEU A 534 18.87 16.74 -9.90
N LYS A 535 18.86 17.73 -9.00
CA LYS A 535 18.20 19.02 -9.22
C LYS A 535 18.75 19.71 -10.46
N GLY A 536 20.07 19.67 -10.65
CA GLY A 536 20.76 20.14 -11.87
C GLY A 536 20.70 19.19 -13.07
N ARG A 537 19.98 18.05 -12.98
CA ARG A 537 19.88 17.00 -14.00
C ARG A 537 21.22 16.40 -14.47
N ASN A 538 22.24 16.47 -13.63
CA ASN A 538 23.53 15.82 -13.86
C ASN A 538 23.48 14.39 -13.29
N TYR A 539 22.79 13.50 -14.00
CA TYR A 539 22.50 12.14 -13.54
C TYR A 539 23.77 11.33 -13.32
N GLU A 540 24.80 11.51 -14.15
CA GLU A 540 26.07 10.80 -14.04
C GLU A 540 26.80 11.16 -12.74
N LYS A 541 26.93 12.46 -12.44
CA LYS A 541 27.56 12.90 -11.17
C LYS A 541 26.75 12.46 -9.97
N ALA A 542 25.42 12.51 -10.04
CA ALA A 542 24.56 12.04 -8.97
C ALA A 542 24.73 10.54 -8.70
N ALA A 543 24.73 9.72 -9.75
CA ALA A 543 24.95 8.28 -9.65
C ALA A 543 26.32 7.97 -9.04
N ALA A 544 27.36 8.69 -9.44
CA ALA A 544 28.69 8.55 -8.88
C ALA A 544 28.73 8.83 -7.36
N GLN A 545 27.99 9.84 -6.87
CA GLN A 545 27.93 10.08 -5.42
C GLN A 545 27.21 8.95 -4.67
N LEU A 546 26.09 8.44 -5.20
CA LEU A 546 25.37 7.31 -4.58
C LEU A 546 26.21 6.03 -4.56
N GLN A 547 27.03 5.80 -5.60
CA GLN A 547 27.97 4.69 -5.64
C GLN A 547 29.04 4.79 -4.55
N LEU A 548 29.48 6.00 -4.17
CA LEU A 548 30.43 6.17 -3.06
C LEU A 548 29.83 5.74 -1.72
N ILE A 549 28.52 5.98 -1.50
CA ILE A 549 27.80 5.49 -0.32
C ILE A 549 27.73 3.96 -0.36
N ILE A 550 27.30 3.37 -1.47
CA ILE A 550 27.16 1.92 -1.60
C ILE A 550 28.51 1.20 -1.43
N ALA A 551 29.60 1.79 -1.93
CA ALA A 551 30.92 1.19 -1.85
C ALA A 551 31.54 1.25 -0.44
N ASN A 552 31.32 2.34 0.30
CA ASN A 552 32.08 2.63 1.52
C ASN A 552 31.22 2.75 2.80
N HIS A 553 29.91 2.96 2.66
CA HIS A 553 28.97 3.32 3.73
C HIS A 553 27.66 2.54 3.64
N LEU A 554 27.68 1.34 3.03
CA LEU A 554 26.45 0.58 2.84
C LEU A 554 25.76 0.26 4.18
N GLY A 555 26.51 -0.02 5.24
CA GLY A 555 25.94 -0.34 6.55
C GLY A 555 25.31 0.85 7.30
N ASP A 556 25.53 2.08 6.83
CA ASP A 556 25.09 3.31 7.48
C ASP A 556 23.62 3.62 7.16
N ILE A 557 23.06 4.66 7.80
CA ILE A 557 21.62 4.97 7.77
C ILE A 557 21.11 5.21 6.34
N LEU A 558 21.96 5.71 5.43
CA LEU A 558 21.59 6.04 4.06
C LEU A 558 21.86 4.94 3.02
N GLY A 559 22.33 3.76 3.42
CA GLY A 559 22.66 2.68 2.48
C GLY A 559 21.46 2.23 1.63
N ASP A 560 20.29 2.09 2.25
CA ASP A 560 19.05 1.71 1.55
C ASP A 560 18.51 2.84 0.66
N ASN A 561 18.55 4.08 1.15
CA ASN A 561 18.25 5.30 0.38
C ASN A 561 19.10 5.36 -0.90
N ALA A 562 20.40 5.11 -0.79
CA ALA A 562 21.34 5.18 -1.89
C ALA A 562 21.09 4.09 -2.93
N LEU A 563 20.91 2.83 -2.49
CA LEU A 563 20.55 1.71 -3.38
C LEU A 563 19.25 1.99 -4.13
N PHE A 564 18.19 2.42 -3.42
CA PHE A 564 16.89 2.67 -4.05
C PHE A 564 16.97 3.78 -5.09
N ARG A 565 17.59 4.91 -4.73
CA ARG A 565 17.71 6.07 -5.63
C ARG A 565 18.57 5.74 -6.85
N LEU A 566 19.67 4.99 -6.68
CA LEU A 566 20.51 4.57 -7.80
C LEU A 566 19.79 3.55 -8.71
N ALA A 567 19.05 2.60 -8.13
CA ALA A 567 18.24 1.65 -8.90
C ALA A 567 17.18 2.37 -9.74
N PHE A 568 16.49 3.34 -9.13
CA PHE A 568 15.49 4.17 -9.79
C PHE A 568 16.09 5.00 -10.93
N MET A 569 17.29 5.55 -10.75
CA MET A 569 17.99 6.27 -11.82
C MET A 569 18.36 5.38 -12.99
N ASN A 570 18.84 4.16 -12.73
CA ASN A 570 19.14 3.18 -13.78
C ASN A 570 17.88 2.80 -14.55
N GLU A 571 16.76 2.61 -13.86
CA GLU A 571 15.45 2.33 -14.48
C GLU A 571 14.95 3.51 -15.34
N MET A 572 14.88 4.70 -14.75
CA MET A 572 14.14 5.82 -15.31
C MET A 572 14.96 6.70 -16.23
N HIS A 573 16.25 6.89 -15.95
CA HIS A 573 17.11 7.83 -16.68
C HIS A 573 18.09 7.11 -17.60
N PHE A 574 18.89 6.18 -17.07
CA PHE A 574 19.88 5.46 -17.89
C PHE A 574 19.27 4.36 -18.77
N LYS A 575 18.03 3.95 -18.47
CA LYS A 575 17.35 2.82 -19.12
C LYS A 575 18.13 1.51 -19.03
N ASP A 576 19.02 1.41 -18.04
CA ASP A 576 19.76 0.19 -17.74
C ASP A 576 18.92 -0.68 -16.81
N LYS A 577 18.12 -1.52 -17.47
CA LYS A 577 17.20 -2.44 -16.82
C LYS A 577 17.92 -3.48 -15.96
N GLU A 578 19.04 -4.02 -16.45
CA GLU A 578 19.79 -5.07 -15.75
C GLU A 578 20.38 -4.51 -14.47
N LYS A 579 21.04 -3.34 -14.56
CA LYS A 579 21.62 -2.71 -13.39
C LYS A 579 20.59 -2.27 -12.36
N ALA A 580 19.45 -1.75 -12.81
CA ALA A 580 18.33 -1.42 -11.92
C ALA A 580 17.82 -2.65 -11.16
N MET A 581 17.70 -3.80 -11.84
CA MET A 581 17.28 -5.05 -11.21
C MET A 581 18.29 -5.53 -10.16
N GLU A 582 19.59 -5.49 -10.45
CA GLU A 582 20.64 -5.84 -9.49
C GLU A 582 20.52 -5.02 -8.20
N LEU A 583 20.42 -3.70 -8.33
CA LEU A 583 20.37 -2.78 -7.18
C LEU A 583 19.08 -2.93 -6.36
N TYR A 584 17.92 -3.12 -7.01
CA TYR A 584 16.68 -3.42 -6.28
C TYR A 584 16.76 -4.76 -5.54
N GLN A 585 17.40 -5.76 -6.14
CA GLN A 585 17.62 -7.05 -5.49
C GLN A 585 18.55 -6.91 -4.29
N GLU A 586 19.67 -6.20 -4.44
CA GLU A 586 20.60 -5.92 -3.35
C GLU A 586 19.91 -5.21 -2.19
N LEU A 587 19.08 -4.20 -2.46
CA LEU A 587 18.30 -3.51 -1.42
C LEU A 587 17.43 -4.48 -0.62
N MET A 588 16.72 -5.38 -1.31
CA MET A 588 15.82 -6.35 -0.65
C MET A 588 16.58 -7.38 0.19
N VAL A 589 17.81 -7.71 -0.18
CA VAL A 589 18.64 -8.70 0.52
C VAL A 589 19.35 -8.05 1.71
N THR A 590 19.96 -6.89 1.50
CA THR A 590 20.77 -6.20 2.52
C THR A 590 19.89 -5.48 3.54
N PHE A 591 18.75 -4.91 3.13
CA PHE A 591 17.85 -4.14 4.00
C PHE A 591 16.43 -4.68 4.01
N PRO A 592 16.18 -5.91 4.53
CA PRO A 592 14.84 -6.51 4.53
C PRO A 592 13.79 -5.71 5.32
N GLY A 593 14.23 -4.83 6.24
CA GLY A 593 13.38 -3.93 7.02
C GLY A 593 13.19 -2.53 6.43
N SER A 594 13.81 -2.21 5.28
CA SER A 594 13.70 -0.88 4.67
C SER A 594 12.27 -0.60 4.18
N LEU A 595 11.84 0.67 4.30
CA LEU A 595 10.57 1.14 3.77
C LEU A 595 10.48 0.99 2.24
N TYR A 596 11.60 0.92 1.54
CA TYR A 596 11.63 0.76 0.08
C TYR A 596 11.45 -0.68 -0.40
N VAL A 597 11.55 -1.69 0.46
CA VAL A 597 11.52 -3.11 0.04
C VAL A 597 10.27 -3.46 -0.78
N VAL A 598 9.11 -2.94 -0.38
CA VAL A 598 7.84 -3.22 -1.06
C VAL A 598 7.86 -2.65 -2.48
N GLU A 599 8.29 -1.40 -2.63
CA GLU A 599 8.34 -0.73 -3.94
C GLU A 599 9.49 -1.28 -4.80
N ALA A 600 10.66 -1.56 -4.23
CA ALA A 600 11.78 -2.22 -4.90
C ALA A 600 11.37 -3.60 -5.45
N ARG A 601 10.67 -4.41 -4.65
CA ARG A 601 10.14 -5.71 -5.09
C ARG A 601 9.17 -5.57 -6.25
N LYS A 602 8.30 -4.57 -6.18
CA LYS A 602 7.38 -4.24 -7.27
C LYS A 602 8.21 -3.92 -8.52
N ARG A 603 9.02 -2.87 -8.50
CA ARG A 603 9.81 -2.42 -9.65
C ARG A 603 10.68 -3.53 -10.24
N PHE A 604 11.36 -4.31 -9.41
CA PHE A 604 12.14 -5.47 -9.84
C PHE A 604 11.32 -6.47 -10.66
N ARG A 605 10.11 -6.82 -10.21
CA ARG A 605 9.20 -7.72 -10.94
C ARG A 605 8.76 -7.12 -12.28
N MET A 606 8.50 -5.81 -12.32
CA MET A 606 8.09 -5.06 -13.53
C MET A 606 9.19 -5.12 -14.56
N LEU A 607 10.42 -4.85 -14.12
CA LEU A 607 11.60 -4.93 -14.96
C LEU A 607 11.79 -6.36 -15.44
N ARG A 608 11.81 -7.36 -14.56
CA ARG A 608 11.97 -8.78 -14.96
C ARG A 608 10.98 -9.25 -16.03
N GLY A 609 9.86 -8.55 -16.20
CA GLY A 609 8.79 -8.92 -17.11
C GLY A 609 7.76 -9.83 -16.44
N ASP A 610 7.84 -9.95 -15.11
CA ASP A 610 6.76 -10.52 -14.34
C ASP A 610 5.55 -9.58 -14.46
N LYS A 611 4.39 -10.15 -14.73
CA LYS A 611 3.14 -9.37 -14.68
C LYS A 611 2.85 -9.07 -13.20
N ILE A 612 3.16 -7.84 -12.75
CA ILE A 612 2.91 -7.44 -11.37
C ILE A 612 1.43 -7.15 -11.13
N ASN A 613 0.93 -7.68 -10.01
CA ASN A 613 -0.30 -7.38 -9.27
C ASN A 613 -0.48 -5.90 -8.88
#